data_AF-A0A6N2MXW3-F1
#
_entry.id   AF-A0A6N2MXW3-F1
#
_cell.length_a   1.000
_cell.length_b   1.000
_cell.length_c   1.000
_cell.angle_alpha   90.00
_cell.angle_beta   90.00
_cell.angle_gamma   90.00
#
_symmetry.space_group_name_H-M   'P 1'
#
loop_
_entity.id
_entity.type
_entity.pdbx_description
1 polymer ?
#
loop_
_entity_poly.entity_id
_entity_poly.type
_entity_poly.pdbx_seq_one_letter_code
_entity_poly.pdbx_strand_id
1 'polypeptide(L)'
;MERLERRSKTLINTATMPSSSATATVTTNVFEAGKYTTVLQKVESRTTCCPANTSPPPPVPPPKPLLIVMPCEAGEFPLLVFLHGYLLYNSFYSQLLQHIASHGFIVIAPQLYLVAGQDSSDEIKSVTATTNWLSEGLHHLLPPHVKPNLSKLGLAGHSRGGKTAFASALEKAATTLKFSALIGVDPVDGRDKGKQTTPPVLTYVPHSFDLDMAVMVIGSGLGELKKNPLFPPCAPNGVNHKDFFKECKGPASYFVVKDYGHLDMLDDDTEGIRGKTSYCLCKNGKSREPMRRFIGGAVVACMKAYLGGDSSDLMAVMRGQTGPVELQTVDYIL
;
A
#
# COMPACT_ATOMS: atom_id res chain seq x y z
N MET A 1 -37.03 -66.97 43.39
CA MET A 1 -36.84 -66.52 44.78
C MET A 1 -36.14 -65.18 44.76
N GLU A 2 -36.81 -64.18 45.33
CA GLU A 2 -36.35 -62.80 45.55
C GLU A 2 -35.00 -62.68 46.27
N ARG A 3 -34.23 -61.64 45.91
CA ARG A 3 -33.70 -60.60 46.81
C ARG A 3 -32.78 -59.64 46.02
N LEU A 4 -33.22 -58.41 45.76
CA LEU A 4 -33.07 -57.19 46.57
C LEU A 4 -31.67 -56.53 46.52
N GLU A 5 -31.64 -55.45 45.74
CA GLU A 5 -30.93 -54.16 45.85
C GLU A 5 -29.78 -53.98 46.84
N ARG A 6 -28.72 -53.32 46.35
CA ARG A 6 -28.13 -52.12 46.98
C ARG A 6 -27.53 -51.20 45.91
N ARG A 7 -28.17 -50.03 45.73
CA ARG A 7 -27.67 -48.89 44.94
C ARG A 7 -26.70 -48.08 45.81
N SER A 8 -25.48 -47.85 45.31
CA SER A 8 -24.54 -46.86 45.86
C SER A 8 -24.75 -45.52 45.16
N LYS A 9 -24.97 -44.45 45.93
CA LYS A 9 -25.11 -43.07 45.46
C LYS A 9 -23.71 -42.44 45.42
N THR A 10 -23.24 -42.07 44.22
CA THR A 10 -22.09 -41.17 44.06
C THR A 10 -22.60 -39.79 43.69
N LEU A 11 -22.38 -38.80 44.56
CA LEU A 11 -22.62 -37.39 44.32
C LEU A 11 -21.62 -36.88 43.27
N ILE A 12 -22.12 -36.37 42.15
CA ILE A 12 -21.33 -35.61 41.17
C ILE A 12 -21.49 -34.14 41.52
N ASN A 13 -20.40 -33.53 42.01
CA ASN A 13 -20.28 -32.08 42.14
C ASN A 13 -20.20 -31.45 40.75
N THR A 14 -21.22 -30.69 40.36
CA THR A 14 -21.17 -29.81 39.19
C THR A 14 -20.41 -28.53 39.56
N ALA A 15 -19.15 -28.45 39.15
CA ALA A 15 -18.40 -27.20 39.13
C ALA A 15 -18.74 -26.42 37.86
N THR A 16 -19.42 -25.29 38.02
CA THR A 16 -19.76 -24.35 36.95
C THR A 16 -18.48 -23.62 36.51
N MET A 17 -18.02 -23.86 35.28
CA MET A 17 -16.96 -23.08 34.64
C MET A 17 -17.52 -21.70 34.22
N PRO A 18 -16.82 -20.59 34.48
CA PRO A 18 -17.25 -19.29 34.00
C PRO A 18 -17.09 -19.24 32.47
N SER A 19 -18.16 -18.91 31.74
CA SER A 19 -18.10 -18.67 30.31
C SER A 19 -17.25 -17.43 30.05
N SER A 20 -16.06 -17.62 29.49
CA SER A 20 -15.31 -16.55 28.85
C SER A 20 -16.18 -15.97 27.74
N SER A 21 -16.66 -14.73 27.93
CA SER A 21 -17.25 -13.98 26.83
C SER A 21 -16.13 -13.70 25.84
N ALA A 22 -16.07 -14.47 24.77
CA ALA A 22 -15.28 -14.13 23.60
C ALA A 22 -15.81 -12.78 23.09
N THR A 23 -15.06 -11.71 23.30
CA THR A 23 -15.32 -10.42 22.68
C THR A 23 -15.24 -10.67 21.18
N ALA A 24 -16.38 -10.68 20.51
CA ALA A 24 -16.44 -10.82 19.07
C ALA A 24 -15.62 -9.67 18.47
N THR A 25 -14.44 -9.99 17.93
CA THR A 25 -13.66 -9.06 17.14
C THR A 25 -14.52 -8.69 15.96
N VAL A 26 -15.02 -7.45 15.93
CA VAL A 26 -15.72 -6.91 14.76
C VAL A 26 -14.72 -6.94 13.61
N THR A 27 -14.86 -7.91 12.71
CA THR A 27 -14.11 -7.95 11.46
C THR A 27 -14.64 -6.82 10.58
N THR A 28 -13.96 -5.67 10.62
CA THR A 28 -14.25 -4.52 9.77
C THR A 28 -13.94 -4.90 8.33
N ASN A 29 -14.92 -4.72 7.44
CA ASN A 29 -14.75 -4.86 5.99
C ASN A 29 -13.55 -4.02 5.53
N VAL A 30 -12.60 -4.63 4.81
CA VAL A 30 -11.36 -3.95 4.36
C VAL A 30 -11.62 -2.75 3.44
N PHE A 31 -12.79 -2.66 2.81
CA PHE A 31 -13.18 -1.54 1.94
C PHE A 31 -13.82 -0.36 2.67
N GLU A 32 -14.00 -0.48 3.99
CA GLU A 32 -14.42 0.60 4.89
C GLU A 32 -13.25 1.05 5.76
N ALA A 33 -13.41 2.18 6.45
CA ALA A 33 -12.47 2.58 7.50
C ALA A 33 -12.32 1.45 8.54
N GLY A 34 -11.09 1.19 8.94
CA GLY A 34 -10.77 0.21 9.96
C GLY A 34 -11.07 0.73 11.37
N LYS A 35 -10.75 -0.10 12.36
CA LYS A 35 -11.08 0.17 13.77
C LYS A 35 -10.23 1.23 14.46
N TYR A 36 -9.10 1.63 13.86
CA TYR A 36 -8.15 2.58 14.47
C TYR A 36 -8.43 4.00 14.00
N THR A 37 -8.40 4.94 14.95
CA THR A 37 -8.34 6.36 14.61
C THR A 37 -6.95 6.66 14.06
N THR A 38 -6.84 7.54 13.06
CA THR A 38 -5.55 7.84 12.43
C THR A 38 -5.12 9.27 12.67
N VAL A 39 -3.83 9.48 12.89
CA VAL A 39 -3.19 10.79 12.83
C VAL A 39 -2.28 10.86 11.61
N LEU A 40 -2.27 12.04 10.97
CA LEU A 40 -1.41 12.36 9.85
C LEU A 40 -0.41 13.43 10.29
N GLN A 41 0.88 13.15 10.11
CA GLN A 41 1.99 13.99 10.51
C GLN A 41 2.86 14.30 9.28
N LYS A 42 3.12 15.60 9.05
CA LYS A 42 4.11 16.05 8.07
C LYS A 42 5.45 16.25 8.79
N VAL A 43 6.52 15.75 8.19
CA VAL A 43 7.87 15.82 8.74
C VAL A 43 8.79 16.40 7.68
N GLU A 44 9.42 17.51 7.97
CA GLU A 44 10.39 18.15 7.07
C GLU A 44 11.75 17.44 7.12
N SER A 45 12.51 17.51 6.02
CA SER A 45 13.92 17.13 6.00
C SER A 45 14.81 18.34 6.31
N ARG A 46 16.02 18.11 6.83
CA ARG A 46 16.95 19.17 7.28
C ARG A 46 17.38 20.17 6.19
N THR A 47 17.07 19.94 4.93
CA THR A 47 17.64 20.68 3.77
C THR A 47 16.99 22.03 3.45
N THR A 48 16.04 22.55 4.24
CA THR A 48 15.51 23.90 4.02
C THR A 48 16.32 24.96 4.76
N CYS A 49 17.00 25.85 4.01
CA CYS A 49 17.77 27.00 4.50
C CYS A 49 16.92 28.13 5.12
N CYS A 50 15.75 27.83 5.70
CA CYS A 50 14.84 28.82 6.27
C CYS A 50 14.59 28.50 7.75
N PRO A 51 14.70 29.48 8.67
CA PRO A 51 14.38 29.27 10.06
C PRO A 51 12.85 29.26 10.21
N ALA A 52 12.23 28.09 10.20
CA ALA A 52 10.84 27.94 10.60
C ALA A 52 10.79 27.56 12.09
N ASN A 53 10.25 28.47 12.90
CA ASN A 53 9.80 28.20 14.26
C ASN A 53 8.77 27.06 14.24
N THR A 54 9.16 25.87 14.69
CA THR A 54 8.34 24.93 15.51
C THR A 54 9.10 23.62 15.68
N SER A 55 9.38 23.26 16.94
CA SER A 55 10.06 22.04 17.41
C SER A 55 11.53 21.85 17.01
N PRO A 56 12.41 21.38 17.92
CA PRO A 56 13.77 21.00 17.55
C PRO A 56 13.75 19.88 16.50
N PRO A 57 14.71 19.85 15.56
CA PRO A 57 14.78 18.81 14.55
C PRO A 57 14.97 17.43 15.23
N PRO A 58 14.41 16.35 14.65
CA PRO A 58 14.58 15.01 15.19
C PRO A 58 16.09 14.65 15.25
N PRO A 59 16.51 13.84 16.24
CA PRO A 59 17.91 13.45 16.40
C PRO A 59 18.52 12.86 15.11
N VAL A 60 17.74 12.04 14.41
CA VAL A 60 18.09 11.45 13.11
C VAL A 60 17.04 11.87 12.08
N PRO A 61 17.29 12.95 11.30
CA PRO A 61 16.31 13.47 10.34
C PRO A 61 16.11 12.54 9.14
N PRO A 62 14.89 12.51 8.56
CA PRO A 62 14.63 11.66 7.41
C PRO A 62 15.34 12.15 6.14
N PRO A 63 15.74 11.25 5.23
CA PRO A 63 16.41 11.60 3.96
C PRO A 63 15.57 12.47 3.02
N LYS A 64 14.24 12.42 3.17
CA LYS A 64 13.25 13.20 2.42
C LYS A 64 12.16 13.69 3.37
N PRO A 65 11.45 14.79 3.06
CA PRO A 65 10.23 15.12 3.77
C PRO A 65 9.26 13.93 3.71
N LEU A 66 8.60 13.63 4.82
CA LEU A 66 7.70 12.50 4.95
C LEU A 66 6.28 12.97 5.27
N LEU A 67 5.31 12.22 4.76
CA LEU A 67 3.97 12.16 5.30
C LEU A 67 3.85 10.82 6.03
N ILE A 68 3.64 10.87 7.34
CA ILE A 68 3.46 9.69 8.18
C ILE A 68 2.00 9.61 8.60
N VAL A 69 1.34 8.49 8.32
CA VAL A 69 -0.02 8.23 8.79
C VAL A 69 0.01 7.00 9.69
N MET A 70 -0.52 7.12 10.90
CA MET A 70 -0.38 6.08 11.92
C MET A 70 -1.64 5.97 12.80
N PRO A 71 -1.87 4.82 13.45
CA PRO A 71 -2.90 4.66 14.48
C PRO A 71 -2.65 5.58 15.69
N CYS A 72 -3.73 6.07 16.29
CA CYS A 72 -3.66 6.83 17.55
C CYS A 72 -3.52 5.92 18.76
N GLU A 73 -4.09 4.72 18.69
CA GLU A 73 -4.17 3.76 19.77
C GLU A 73 -2.85 3.02 19.98
N ALA A 74 -2.61 2.57 21.21
CA ALA A 74 -1.39 1.83 21.56
C ALA A 74 -1.33 0.49 20.84
N GLY A 75 -0.15 0.13 20.36
CA GLY A 75 0.06 -1.12 19.66
C GLY A 75 1.42 -1.22 19.01
N GLU A 76 1.70 -2.41 18.50
CA GLU A 76 2.80 -2.65 17.57
C GLU A 76 2.20 -2.88 16.18
N PHE A 77 2.68 -2.12 15.19
CA PHE A 77 2.05 -2.04 13.87
C PHE A 77 3.05 -2.35 12.76
N PRO A 78 2.67 -3.19 11.77
CA PRO A 78 3.42 -3.33 10.52
C PRO A 78 3.50 -2.01 9.75
N LEU A 79 4.47 -1.92 8.85
CA LEU A 79 4.73 -0.69 8.08
C LEU A 79 4.45 -0.87 6.59
N LEU A 80 4.03 0.22 5.95
CA LEU A 80 3.98 0.37 4.51
C LEU A 80 4.78 1.60 4.09
N VAL A 81 5.74 1.45 3.17
CA VAL A 81 6.31 2.59 2.45
C VAL A 81 5.49 2.80 1.18
N PHE A 82 4.88 3.98 1.00
CA PHE A 82 4.04 4.29 -0.16
C PHE A 82 4.64 5.41 -1.03
N LEU A 83 4.82 5.13 -2.33
CA LEU A 83 5.50 6.00 -3.28
C LEU A 83 4.52 6.68 -4.24
N HIS A 84 4.56 8.01 -4.30
CA HIS A 84 3.68 8.79 -5.18
C HIS A 84 4.07 8.70 -6.66
N GLY A 85 3.10 8.94 -7.54
CA GLY A 85 3.30 9.02 -8.99
C GLY A 85 4.01 10.30 -9.49
N TYR A 86 4.26 10.34 -10.80
CA TYR A 86 5.02 11.42 -11.47
C TYR A 86 4.38 12.79 -11.30
N LEU A 87 5.18 13.76 -10.82
CA LEU A 87 4.76 15.15 -10.55
C LEU A 87 3.60 15.31 -9.54
N LEU A 88 3.33 14.29 -8.73
CA LEU A 88 2.34 14.33 -7.65
C LEU A 88 3.01 14.57 -6.30
N TYR A 89 2.21 14.98 -5.32
CA TYR A 89 2.63 15.07 -3.92
C TYR A 89 2.18 13.83 -3.15
N ASN A 90 2.95 13.43 -2.15
CA ASN A 90 2.54 12.38 -1.21
C ASN A 90 1.21 12.71 -0.52
N SER A 91 0.93 13.99 -0.29
CA SER A 91 -0.30 14.49 0.31
C SER A 91 -1.54 14.33 -0.56
N PHE A 92 -1.41 14.03 -1.85
CA PHE A 92 -2.56 13.74 -2.72
C PHE A 92 -3.14 12.34 -2.54
N TYR A 93 -2.56 11.54 -1.64
CA TYR A 93 -3.01 10.20 -1.31
C TYR A 93 -3.52 10.12 0.13
N SER A 94 -3.70 11.24 0.81
CA SER A 94 -3.92 11.27 2.26
C SER A 94 -5.11 10.42 2.72
N GLN A 95 -6.22 10.42 1.96
CA GLN A 95 -7.39 9.60 2.24
C GLN A 95 -7.10 8.10 2.06
N LEU A 96 -6.29 7.73 1.05
CA LEU A 96 -5.84 6.34 0.87
C LEU A 96 -4.92 5.89 2.01
N LEU A 97 -3.96 6.73 2.39
CA LEU A 97 -3.01 6.39 3.46
C LEU A 97 -3.71 6.29 4.82
N GLN A 98 -4.70 7.16 5.09
CA GLN A 98 -5.56 7.09 6.27
C GLN A 98 -6.42 5.83 6.28
N HIS A 99 -7.01 5.46 5.12
CA HIS A 99 -7.73 4.19 5.01
C HIS A 99 -6.83 3.03 5.43
N ILE A 100 -5.63 2.92 4.86
CA ILE A 100 -4.69 1.84 5.21
C ILE A 100 -4.31 1.90 6.69
N ALA A 101 -3.95 3.07 7.22
CA ALA A 101 -3.55 3.21 8.63
C ALA A 101 -4.68 2.87 9.61
N SER A 102 -5.94 3.14 9.27
CA SER A 102 -7.10 2.81 10.10
C SER A 102 -7.30 1.30 10.32
N HIS A 103 -6.65 0.46 9.50
CA HIS A 103 -6.61 -1.01 9.66
C HIS A 103 -5.42 -1.50 10.49
N GLY A 104 -4.66 -0.61 11.11
CA GLY A 104 -3.56 -0.96 12.02
C GLY A 104 -2.20 -1.07 11.32
N PHE A 105 -1.88 -0.10 10.47
CA PHE A 105 -0.60 0.00 9.78
C PHE A 105 0.00 1.39 9.96
N ILE A 106 1.33 1.48 10.04
CA ILE A 106 2.05 2.76 9.94
C ILE A 106 2.44 2.95 8.48
N VAL A 107 1.96 4.03 7.86
CA VAL A 107 2.23 4.35 6.46
C VAL A 107 3.24 5.49 6.36
N ILE A 108 4.37 5.22 5.72
CA ILE A 108 5.45 6.18 5.47
C ILE A 108 5.43 6.56 3.99
N ALA A 109 5.10 7.82 3.68
CA ALA A 109 5.06 8.31 2.31
C ALA A 109 6.10 9.43 2.09
N PRO A 110 7.30 9.11 1.58
CA PRO A 110 8.30 10.13 1.29
C PRO A 110 7.85 11.02 0.12
N GLN A 111 8.14 12.32 0.20
CA GLN A 111 8.11 13.22 -0.94
C GLN A 111 9.42 13.06 -1.72
N LEU A 112 9.41 12.20 -2.74
CA LEU A 112 10.62 11.77 -3.46
C LEU A 112 11.30 12.95 -4.17
N TYR A 113 10.49 13.87 -4.70
CA TYR A 113 10.93 15.07 -5.41
C TYR A 113 9.86 16.16 -5.39
N LEU A 114 10.28 17.41 -5.58
CA LEU A 114 9.36 18.50 -5.93
C LEU A 114 9.36 18.77 -7.43
N VAL A 115 10.48 18.56 -8.11
CA VAL A 115 10.62 18.66 -9.57
C VAL A 115 11.32 17.40 -10.03
N ALA A 116 10.86 16.81 -11.11
CA ALA A 116 11.44 15.58 -11.64
C ALA A 116 11.56 15.62 -13.16
N GLY A 117 12.64 14.99 -13.64
CA GLY A 117 12.78 14.60 -15.04
C GLY A 117 12.29 13.17 -15.26
N GLN A 118 12.64 12.60 -16.42
CA GLN A 118 12.24 11.24 -16.81
C GLN A 118 13.00 10.13 -16.05
N ASP A 119 14.23 10.38 -15.64
CA ASP A 119 15.07 9.41 -14.92
C ASP A 119 14.63 9.26 -13.45
N SER A 120 14.37 8.03 -13.04
CA SER A 120 13.87 7.64 -11.71
C SER A 120 14.94 7.08 -10.76
N SER A 121 16.21 7.15 -11.14
CA SER A 121 17.32 6.60 -10.35
C SER A 121 17.46 7.25 -8.98
N ASP A 122 17.21 8.56 -8.87
CA ASP A 122 17.30 9.26 -7.59
C ASP A 122 16.12 8.96 -6.67
N GLU A 123 14.95 8.67 -7.24
CA GLU A 123 13.82 8.10 -6.49
C GLU A 123 14.19 6.76 -5.88
N ILE A 124 14.77 5.83 -6.64
CA ILE A 124 15.19 4.51 -6.15
C ILE A 124 16.18 4.66 -4.99
N LYS A 125 17.21 5.50 -5.14
CA LYS A 125 18.16 5.82 -4.06
C LYS A 125 17.46 6.40 -2.83
N SER A 126 16.47 7.26 -3.04
CA SER A 126 15.70 7.88 -1.95
C SER A 126 14.87 6.85 -1.20
N VAL A 127 14.24 5.90 -1.89
CA VAL A 127 13.50 4.79 -1.29
C VAL A 127 14.44 3.93 -0.45
N THR A 128 15.61 3.59 -0.98
CA THR A 128 16.63 2.83 -0.24
C THR A 128 17.07 3.57 1.03
N ALA A 129 17.40 4.85 0.91
CA ALA A 129 17.80 5.68 2.05
C ALA A 129 16.70 5.80 3.09
N THR A 130 15.45 6.06 2.67
CA THR A 130 14.29 6.15 3.57
C THR A 130 14.05 4.82 4.29
N THR A 131 14.16 3.70 3.58
CA THR A 131 13.97 2.35 4.15
C THR A 131 15.02 2.04 5.22
N ASN A 132 16.29 2.31 4.94
CA ASN A 132 17.39 2.08 5.90
C ASN A 132 17.22 2.96 7.14
N TRP A 133 16.84 4.22 6.93
CA TRP A 133 16.59 5.20 8.00
C TRP A 133 15.46 4.79 8.96
N LEU A 134 14.49 3.94 8.54
CA LEU A 134 13.37 3.53 9.42
C LEU A 134 13.85 2.91 10.74
N SER A 135 14.95 2.15 10.69
CA SER A 135 15.53 1.50 11.88
C SER A 135 16.16 2.47 12.88
N GLU A 136 16.60 3.63 12.42
CA GLU A 136 17.36 4.60 13.21
C GLU A 136 16.48 5.77 13.66
N GLY A 137 15.64 6.30 12.76
CA GLY A 137 14.98 7.58 12.99
C GLY A 137 13.48 7.52 13.26
N LEU A 138 12.78 6.50 12.77
CA LEU A 138 11.31 6.50 12.80
C LEU A 138 10.74 6.59 14.22
N HIS A 139 11.34 5.86 15.17
CA HIS A 139 10.86 5.81 16.55
C HIS A 139 10.89 7.17 17.26
N HIS A 140 11.72 8.12 16.81
CA HIS A 140 11.74 9.49 17.34
C HIS A 140 10.55 10.35 16.88
N LEU A 141 9.84 9.91 15.84
CA LEU A 141 8.70 10.62 15.27
C LEU A 141 7.37 10.03 15.70
N LEU A 142 7.36 8.81 16.24
CA LEU A 142 6.16 8.13 16.69
C LEU A 142 5.88 8.42 18.17
N PRO A 143 4.60 8.50 18.57
CA PRO A 143 4.24 8.50 19.98
C PRO A 143 4.82 7.26 20.70
N PRO A 144 5.23 7.34 21.98
CA PRO A 144 5.87 6.22 22.69
C PRO A 144 5.05 4.92 22.73
N HIS A 145 3.73 5.03 22.63
CA HIS A 145 2.80 3.89 22.65
C HIS A 145 2.53 3.27 21.28
N VAL A 146 3.01 3.87 20.19
CA VAL A 146 2.90 3.38 18.81
C VAL A 146 4.24 2.82 18.39
N LYS A 147 4.36 1.50 18.32
CA LYS A 147 5.63 0.81 18.04
C LYS A 147 5.66 0.31 16.58
N PRO A 148 6.71 0.62 15.80
CA PRO A 148 6.84 0.10 14.45
C PRO A 148 7.42 -1.32 14.46
N ASN A 149 6.77 -2.27 13.77
CA ASN A 149 7.31 -3.61 13.54
C ASN A 149 8.12 -3.66 12.24
N LEU A 150 9.41 -3.36 12.32
CA LEU A 150 10.31 -3.29 11.16
C LEU A 150 10.55 -4.64 10.47
N SER A 151 10.18 -5.77 11.10
CA SER A 151 10.21 -7.10 10.46
C SER A 151 9.02 -7.35 9.55
N LYS A 152 7.99 -6.50 9.62
CA LYS A 152 6.75 -6.57 8.84
C LYS A 152 6.62 -5.30 8.01
N LEU A 153 7.29 -5.28 6.86
CA LEU A 153 7.40 -4.11 6.01
C LEU A 153 6.90 -4.43 4.58
N GLY A 154 5.99 -3.60 4.08
CA GLY A 154 5.56 -3.62 2.69
C GLY A 154 6.08 -2.42 1.91
N LEU A 155 6.19 -2.57 0.60
CA LEU A 155 6.50 -1.48 -0.34
C LEU A 155 5.37 -1.35 -1.34
N ALA A 156 4.83 -0.14 -1.50
CA ALA A 156 3.80 0.16 -2.47
C ALA A 156 4.13 1.42 -3.25
N GLY A 157 3.62 1.52 -4.47
CA GLY A 157 3.72 2.75 -5.22
C GLY A 157 2.71 2.87 -6.35
N HIS A 158 2.36 4.11 -6.67
CA HIS A 158 1.43 4.42 -7.76
C HIS A 158 2.18 4.92 -9.00
N SER A 159 1.81 4.46 -10.21
CA SER A 159 2.34 4.99 -11.48
C SER A 159 3.87 4.86 -11.54
N ARG A 160 4.59 5.97 -11.73
CA ARG A 160 6.04 6.04 -11.60
C ARG A 160 6.54 5.57 -10.23
N GLY A 161 5.82 5.87 -9.15
CA GLY A 161 6.12 5.34 -7.82
C GLY A 161 5.99 3.82 -7.75
N GLY A 162 5.06 3.24 -8.53
CA GLY A 162 4.94 1.78 -8.69
C GLY A 162 6.14 1.18 -9.42
N LYS A 163 6.57 1.80 -10.52
CA LYS A 163 7.85 1.46 -11.18
C LYS A 163 9.03 1.53 -10.21
N THR A 164 9.15 2.63 -9.46
CA THR A 164 10.20 2.81 -8.44
C THR A 164 10.13 1.71 -7.38
N ALA A 165 8.92 1.34 -6.91
CA ALA A 165 8.75 0.25 -5.96
C ALA A 165 9.28 -1.08 -6.50
N PHE A 166 8.94 -1.44 -7.75
CA PHE A 166 9.48 -2.63 -8.40
C PHE A 166 11.00 -2.57 -8.58
N ALA A 167 11.53 -1.44 -9.06
CA ALA A 167 12.97 -1.26 -9.24
C ALA A 167 13.73 -1.44 -7.91
N SER A 168 13.26 -0.79 -6.85
CA SER A 168 13.85 -0.92 -5.51
C SER A 168 13.76 -2.35 -4.96
N ALA A 169 12.67 -3.07 -5.21
CA ALA A 169 12.51 -4.44 -4.75
C ALA A 169 13.39 -5.44 -5.51
N LEU A 170 13.66 -5.19 -6.79
CA LEU A 170 14.58 -5.99 -7.61
C LEU A 170 16.06 -5.76 -7.22
N GLU A 171 16.39 -4.59 -6.67
CA GLU A 171 17.71 -4.29 -6.09
C GLU A 171 17.86 -4.85 -4.65
N LYS A 172 17.62 -6.16 -4.46
CA LYS A 172 17.54 -6.87 -3.16
C LYS A 172 18.60 -6.49 -2.10
N ALA A 173 19.82 -6.18 -2.52
CA ALA A 173 20.95 -5.90 -1.63
C ALA A 173 21.05 -4.41 -1.19
N ALA A 174 20.18 -3.53 -1.69
CA ALA A 174 20.28 -2.10 -1.42
C ALA A 174 19.76 -1.70 -0.03
N THR A 175 18.78 -2.44 0.51
CA THR A 175 18.13 -2.10 1.80
C THR A 175 18.59 -3.00 2.94
N THR A 176 18.67 -2.43 4.15
CA THR A 176 18.96 -3.16 5.40
C THR A 176 17.73 -3.90 5.94
N LEU A 177 16.53 -3.43 5.58
CA LEU A 177 15.26 -4.07 5.88
C LEU A 177 14.74 -4.84 4.67
N LYS A 178 14.04 -5.95 4.92
CA LYS A 178 13.40 -6.77 3.87
C LYS A 178 11.93 -6.42 3.74
N PHE A 179 11.46 -6.35 2.50
CA PHE A 179 10.04 -6.24 2.20
C PHE A 179 9.39 -7.63 2.15
N SER A 180 8.24 -7.79 2.77
CA SER A 180 7.43 -9.03 2.74
C SER A 180 6.34 -9.00 1.67
N ALA A 181 5.97 -7.81 1.20
CA ALA A 181 5.00 -7.60 0.13
C ALA A 181 5.39 -6.39 -0.75
N LEU A 182 5.16 -6.52 -2.06
CA LEU A 182 5.33 -5.47 -3.05
C LEU A 182 3.99 -5.19 -3.75
N ILE A 183 3.57 -3.92 -3.81
CA ILE A 183 2.27 -3.53 -4.36
C ILE A 183 2.43 -2.44 -5.42
N GLY A 184 2.16 -2.78 -6.68
CA GLY A 184 2.10 -1.83 -7.78
C GLY A 184 0.68 -1.35 -8.03
N VAL A 185 0.38 -0.09 -7.70
CA VAL A 185 -0.87 0.56 -8.09
C VAL A 185 -0.65 1.21 -9.44
N ASP A 186 -1.26 0.64 -10.47
CA ASP A 186 -1.21 1.06 -11.86
C ASP A 186 0.21 1.45 -12.33
N PRO A 187 1.24 0.59 -12.13
CA PRO A 187 2.63 0.95 -12.37
C PRO A 187 2.90 1.22 -13.86
N VAL A 188 3.82 2.15 -14.14
CA VAL A 188 4.16 2.57 -15.52
C VAL A 188 5.67 2.68 -15.71
N ASP A 189 6.22 1.92 -16.66
CA ASP A 189 7.66 1.84 -16.93
C ASP A 189 8.17 2.88 -17.96
N GLY A 190 7.28 3.66 -18.55
CA GLY A 190 7.64 4.79 -19.39
C GLY A 190 6.54 5.24 -20.34
N ARG A 191 6.91 5.65 -21.55
CA ARG A 191 5.98 6.28 -22.50
C ARG A 191 5.39 5.32 -23.53
N ASP A 192 6.13 4.27 -23.86
CA ASP A 192 5.79 3.27 -24.87
C ASP A 192 6.78 2.11 -24.77
N LYS A 193 6.47 0.97 -25.37
CA LYS A 193 7.41 -0.15 -25.50
C LYS A 193 8.64 0.30 -26.29
N GLY A 194 9.84 0.06 -25.74
CA GLY A 194 11.10 0.56 -26.30
C GLY A 194 11.38 2.04 -26.00
N LYS A 195 10.50 2.72 -25.26
CA LYS A 195 10.66 4.10 -24.76
C LYS A 195 10.42 4.17 -23.25
N GLN A 196 10.90 3.15 -22.54
CA GLN A 196 10.89 3.13 -21.08
C GLN A 196 11.74 4.26 -20.53
N THR A 197 11.35 4.76 -19.35
CA THR A 197 12.15 5.75 -18.63
C THR A 197 13.30 5.06 -17.90
N THR A 198 14.38 5.79 -17.64
CA THR A 198 15.55 5.24 -16.94
C THR A 198 15.28 5.08 -15.43
N PRO A 199 15.80 4.02 -14.78
CA PRO A 199 16.17 2.76 -15.41
C PRO A 199 14.92 1.99 -15.88
N PRO A 200 14.99 1.24 -17.01
CA PRO A 200 13.88 0.38 -17.41
C PRO A 200 13.73 -0.77 -16.40
N VAL A 201 12.50 -1.09 -16.04
CA VAL A 201 12.20 -2.21 -15.14
C VAL A 201 11.72 -3.43 -15.92
N LEU A 202 10.87 -3.22 -16.93
CA LEU A 202 10.33 -4.29 -17.76
C LEU A 202 11.41 -4.84 -18.70
N THR A 203 11.58 -6.15 -18.65
CA THR A 203 12.48 -6.93 -19.51
C THR A 203 11.75 -7.53 -20.71
N TYR A 204 10.42 -7.57 -20.66
CA TYR A 204 9.51 -8.26 -21.59
C TYR A 204 9.68 -9.77 -21.65
N VAL A 205 10.32 -10.37 -20.65
CA VAL A 205 10.41 -11.83 -20.48
C VAL A 205 9.41 -12.23 -19.39
N PRO A 206 8.41 -13.09 -19.68
CA PRO A 206 7.47 -13.55 -18.66
C PRO A 206 8.19 -14.19 -17.47
N HIS A 207 7.70 -13.93 -16.26
CA HIS A 207 8.28 -14.45 -15.00
C HIS A 207 9.76 -14.11 -14.79
N SER A 208 10.25 -13.00 -15.34
CA SER A 208 11.63 -12.52 -15.21
C SER A 208 11.95 -11.94 -13.83
N PHE A 209 10.97 -11.35 -13.15
CA PHE A 209 11.20 -10.65 -11.89
C PHE A 209 11.61 -11.64 -10.81
N ASP A 210 12.83 -11.47 -10.33
CA ASP A 210 13.37 -12.22 -9.21
C ASP A 210 13.08 -11.46 -7.92
N LEU A 211 11.92 -11.74 -7.33
CA LEU A 211 11.41 -11.08 -6.14
C LEU A 211 11.25 -12.13 -5.04
N ASP A 212 11.71 -11.81 -3.82
CA ASP A 212 11.67 -12.72 -2.66
C ASP A 212 10.42 -12.47 -1.78
N MET A 213 9.42 -11.80 -2.33
CA MET A 213 8.23 -11.33 -1.64
C MET A 213 6.99 -11.52 -2.50
N ALA A 214 5.82 -11.54 -1.86
CA ALA A 214 4.56 -11.59 -2.58
C ALA A 214 4.27 -10.29 -3.33
N VAL A 215 3.62 -10.39 -4.49
CA VAL A 215 3.31 -9.24 -5.34
C VAL A 215 1.81 -9.04 -5.49
N MET A 216 1.38 -7.79 -5.47
CA MET A 216 0.04 -7.40 -5.92
C MET A 216 0.15 -6.29 -6.96
N VAL A 217 -0.52 -6.45 -8.09
CA VAL A 217 -0.65 -5.43 -9.11
C VAL A 217 -2.12 -5.04 -9.24
N ILE A 218 -2.41 -3.74 -9.13
CA ILE A 218 -3.78 -3.21 -9.28
C ILE A 218 -3.79 -2.24 -10.45
N GLY A 219 -4.37 -2.62 -11.58
CA GLY A 219 -4.49 -1.79 -12.77
C GLY A 219 -5.75 -0.93 -12.83
N SER A 220 -5.72 0.12 -13.66
CA SER A 220 -6.89 0.92 -14.02
C SER A 220 -7.38 0.59 -15.43
N GLY A 221 -8.67 0.31 -15.60
CA GLY A 221 -9.25 -0.09 -16.90
C GLY A 221 -9.27 1.03 -17.94
N LEU A 222 -9.24 2.30 -17.50
CA LEU A 222 -9.19 3.46 -18.39
C LEU A 222 -7.77 4.03 -18.60
N GLY A 223 -6.76 3.51 -17.91
CA GLY A 223 -5.39 4.05 -17.94
C GLY A 223 -4.72 3.99 -19.33
N GLU A 224 -5.06 2.98 -20.13
CA GLU A 224 -4.60 2.80 -21.51
C GLU A 224 -5.29 3.72 -22.52
N LEU A 225 -6.38 4.39 -22.12
CA LEU A 225 -7.16 5.23 -23.01
C LEU A 225 -6.60 6.65 -23.06
N LYS A 226 -6.55 7.21 -24.27
CA LYS A 226 -6.30 8.65 -24.47
C LYS A 226 -7.48 9.43 -23.89
N LYS A 227 -7.20 10.53 -23.21
CA LYS A 227 -8.28 11.44 -22.79
C LYS A 227 -8.85 12.20 -23.98
N ASN A 228 -7.98 12.71 -24.83
CA ASN A 228 -8.28 13.44 -26.08
C ASN A 228 -7.03 13.44 -26.99
N PRO A 229 -7.07 14.01 -28.21
CA PRO A 229 -5.92 13.99 -29.13
C PRO A 229 -4.63 14.63 -28.59
N LEU A 230 -4.71 15.56 -27.63
CA LEU A 230 -3.56 16.26 -27.04
C LEU A 230 -2.98 15.54 -25.82
N PHE A 231 -3.77 14.70 -25.15
CA PHE A 231 -3.35 13.99 -23.94
C PHE A 231 -3.27 12.47 -24.21
N PRO A 232 -2.05 11.91 -24.32
CA PRO A 232 -1.84 10.48 -24.56
C PRO A 232 -2.31 9.63 -23.35
N PRO A 233 -2.32 8.30 -23.46
CA PRO A 233 -2.63 7.44 -22.32
C PRO A 233 -1.64 7.66 -21.18
N CYS A 234 -2.13 7.61 -19.95
CA CYS A 234 -1.28 7.76 -18.77
C CYS A 234 -0.59 6.44 -18.36
N ALA A 235 -1.20 5.30 -18.68
CA ALA A 235 -0.64 3.97 -18.51
C ALA A 235 -0.67 3.20 -19.85
N PRO A 236 0.16 3.60 -20.83
CA PRO A 236 0.10 3.04 -22.17
C PRO A 236 0.41 1.54 -22.18
N ASN A 237 -0.30 0.82 -23.05
CA ASN A 237 -0.10 -0.61 -23.28
C ASN A 237 1.36 -0.90 -23.68
N GLY A 238 1.94 -1.96 -23.13
CA GLY A 238 3.32 -2.35 -23.35
C GLY A 238 4.30 -1.79 -22.32
N VAL A 239 3.87 -0.93 -21.41
CA VAL A 239 4.68 -0.44 -20.28
C VAL A 239 3.86 -0.27 -19.00
N ASN A 240 2.73 -0.96 -18.85
CA ASN A 240 1.78 -0.71 -17.77
C ASN A 240 1.62 -1.91 -16.80
N HIS A 241 0.64 -1.80 -15.89
CA HIS A 241 0.29 -2.81 -14.90
C HIS A 241 0.21 -4.25 -15.45
N LYS A 242 -0.30 -4.44 -16.67
CA LYS A 242 -0.40 -5.77 -17.28
C LYS A 242 0.98 -6.36 -17.55
N ASP A 243 1.92 -5.54 -18.01
CA ASP A 243 3.28 -5.97 -18.32
C ASP A 243 4.09 -6.22 -17.04
N PHE A 244 3.91 -5.39 -16.01
CA PHE A 244 4.49 -5.66 -14.68
C PHE A 244 4.02 -7.00 -14.12
N PHE A 245 2.71 -7.30 -14.18
CA PHE A 245 2.19 -8.58 -13.67
C PHE A 245 2.71 -9.79 -14.45
N LYS A 246 2.81 -9.72 -15.79
CA LYS A 246 3.35 -10.81 -16.61
C LYS A 246 4.79 -11.19 -16.27
N GLU A 247 5.57 -10.23 -15.80
CA GLU A 247 6.96 -10.46 -15.41
C GLU A 247 7.10 -10.99 -13.97
N CYS A 248 6.03 -10.93 -13.16
CA CYS A 248 6.04 -11.46 -11.79
C CYS A 248 6.10 -12.99 -11.75
N LYS A 249 6.74 -13.51 -10.70
CA LYS A 249 6.65 -14.91 -10.25
C LYS A 249 5.63 -15.01 -9.11
N GLY A 250 5.17 -16.24 -8.83
CA GLY A 250 4.30 -16.50 -7.69
C GLY A 250 5.03 -16.35 -6.34
N PRO A 251 4.31 -15.96 -5.26
CA PRO A 251 2.88 -15.63 -5.24
C PRO A 251 2.61 -14.19 -5.73
N ALA A 252 1.75 -14.05 -6.74
CA ALA A 252 1.36 -12.76 -7.30
C ALA A 252 -0.16 -12.69 -7.55
N SER A 253 -0.75 -11.52 -7.32
CA SER A 253 -2.18 -11.25 -7.56
C SER A 253 -2.35 -10.03 -8.47
N TYR A 254 -3.40 -10.05 -9.28
CA TYR A 254 -3.66 -9.01 -10.27
C TYR A 254 -5.14 -8.68 -10.35
N PHE A 255 -5.46 -7.40 -10.21
CA PHE A 255 -6.81 -6.88 -10.29
C PHE A 255 -6.83 -5.71 -11.26
N VAL A 256 -7.87 -5.61 -12.10
CA VAL A 256 -8.08 -4.42 -12.93
C VAL A 256 -9.47 -3.87 -12.69
N VAL A 257 -9.52 -2.60 -12.27
CA VAL A 257 -10.78 -1.92 -11.97
C VAL A 257 -11.32 -1.28 -13.23
N LYS A 258 -12.49 -1.72 -13.67
CA LYS A 258 -13.01 -1.52 -15.03
C LYS A 258 -13.17 -0.06 -15.44
N ASP A 259 -13.97 0.70 -14.69
CA ASP A 259 -14.45 2.03 -15.09
C ASP A 259 -13.67 3.20 -14.46
N TYR A 260 -12.41 2.96 -14.09
CA TYR A 260 -11.57 3.94 -13.41
C TYR A 260 -10.24 4.14 -14.11
N GLY A 261 -9.70 5.34 -13.96
CA GLY A 261 -8.49 5.82 -14.59
C GLY A 261 -7.29 5.90 -13.67
N HIS A 262 -6.17 6.25 -14.29
CA HIS A 262 -4.84 6.30 -13.69
C HIS A 262 -4.69 7.28 -12.52
N LEU A 263 -5.65 8.17 -12.28
CA LEU A 263 -5.58 9.16 -11.20
C LEU A 263 -6.77 9.07 -10.23
N ASP A 264 -7.60 8.03 -10.35
CA ASP A 264 -8.82 7.91 -9.55
C ASP A 264 -8.58 7.36 -8.13
N MET A 265 -7.35 7.03 -7.78
CA MET A 265 -6.94 6.66 -6.42
C MET A 265 -6.54 7.84 -5.53
N LEU A 266 -6.40 9.03 -6.12
CA LEU A 266 -6.05 10.24 -5.39
C LEU A 266 -7.19 10.69 -4.48
N ASP A 267 -6.88 11.64 -3.61
CA ASP A 267 -7.86 12.34 -2.80
C ASP A 267 -8.93 12.99 -3.68
N ASP A 268 -10.15 13.08 -3.16
CA ASP A 268 -11.29 13.66 -3.88
C ASP A 268 -11.04 15.11 -4.28
N ASP A 269 -10.28 15.83 -3.45
CA ASP A 269 -9.79 17.18 -3.67
C ASP A 269 -8.25 17.21 -3.55
N THR A 270 -7.59 17.64 -4.63
CA THR A 270 -6.12 17.83 -4.64
C THR A 270 -5.79 19.30 -4.90
N GLU A 271 -5.00 19.90 -4.01
CA GLU A 271 -4.74 21.34 -4.03
C GLU A 271 -3.71 21.79 -5.07
N GLY A 272 -3.76 23.10 -5.39
CA GLY A 272 -2.80 23.76 -6.26
C GLY A 272 -2.94 23.40 -7.74
N ILE A 273 -2.05 23.95 -8.57
CA ILE A 273 -2.08 23.74 -10.03
C ILE A 273 -1.89 22.26 -10.36
N ARG A 274 -0.95 21.58 -9.69
CA ARG A 274 -0.69 20.14 -9.89
C ARG A 274 -1.91 19.30 -9.56
N GLY A 275 -2.56 19.58 -8.43
CA GLY A 275 -3.78 18.92 -8.03
C GLY A 275 -4.88 19.10 -9.08
N LYS A 276 -5.15 20.35 -9.50
CA LYS A 276 -6.13 20.62 -10.57
C LYS A 276 -5.82 19.89 -11.88
N THR A 277 -4.55 19.80 -12.29
CA THR A 277 -4.18 19.07 -13.51
C THR A 277 -4.45 17.57 -13.43
N SER A 278 -4.48 16.98 -12.24
CA SER A 278 -4.76 15.54 -12.07
C SER A 278 -6.17 15.13 -12.53
N TYR A 279 -7.14 16.05 -12.60
CA TYR A 279 -8.47 15.75 -13.16
C TYR A 279 -8.49 15.81 -14.69
N CYS A 280 -7.48 16.43 -15.31
CA CYS A 280 -7.53 16.85 -16.71
C CYS A 280 -6.55 16.11 -17.62
N LEU A 281 -5.54 15.42 -17.08
CA LEU A 281 -4.50 14.77 -17.90
C LEU A 281 -4.87 13.36 -18.35
N CYS A 282 -5.53 12.58 -17.51
CA CYS A 282 -5.89 11.18 -17.81
C CYS A 282 -7.38 11.04 -18.13
N LYS A 283 -7.74 9.94 -18.82
CA LYS A 283 -9.12 9.47 -18.83
C LYS A 283 -9.45 8.97 -17.43
N ASN A 284 -10.53 9.50 -16.85
CA ASN A 284 -10.96 9.22 -15.48
C ASN A 284 -12.37 8.64 -15.49
N GLY A 285 -12.71 7.94 -14.42
CA GLY A 285 -14.06 7.48 -14.07
C GLY A 285 -14.94 8.62 -13.56
N LYS A 286 -16.09 8.25 -12.99
CA LYS A 286 -17.08 9.22 -12.50
C LYS A 286 -16.66 9.93 -11.21
N SER A 287 -15.95 9.22 -10.33
CA SER A 287 -15.49 9.70 -9.03
C SER A 287 -14.23 8.93 -8.60
N ARG A 288 -13.49 9.47 -7.63
CA ARG A 288 -12.25 8.86 -7.12
C ARG A 288 -12.50 7.89 -5.97
N GLU A 289 -13.39 8.28 -5.04
CA GLU A 289 -13.66 7.52 -3.81
C GLU A 289 -13.81 5.99 -4.01
N PRO A 290 -14.60 5.47 -4.96
CA PRO A 290 -14.77 4.02 -5.07
C PRO A 290 -13.47 3.28 -5.45
N MET A 291 -12.71 3.80 -6.42
CA MET A 291 -11.41 3.25 -6.80
C MET A 291 -10.43 3.30 -5.64
N ARG A 292 -10.36 4.46 -4.97
CA ARG A 292 -9.49 4.65 -3.80
C ARG A 292 -9.83 3.68 -2.67
N ARG A 293 -11.11 3.45 -2.39
CA ARG A 293 -11.58 2.49 -1.38
C ARG A 293 -11.26 1.05 -1.74
N PHE A 294 -11.44 0.67 -3.01
CA PHE A 294 -11.04 -0.64 -3.48
C PHE A 294 -9.53 -0.86 -3.31
N ILE A 295 -8.69 0.09 -3.76
CA ILE A 295 -7.24 0.00 -3.60
C ILE A 295 -6.86 -0.08 -2.12
N GLY A 296 -7.45 0.77 -1.27
CA GLY A 296 -7.22 0.74 0.17
C GLY A 296 -7.51 -0.63 0.77
N GLY A 297 -8.66 -1.22 0.44
CA GLY A 297 -9.03 -2.55 0.91
C GLY A 297 -8.16 -3.68 0.35
N ALA A 298 -7.81 -3.65 -0.93
CA ALA A 298 -6.93 -4.64 -1.55
C ALA A 298 -5.51 -4.57 -0.97
N VAL A 299 -4.97 -3.37 -0.74
CA VAL A 299 -3.68 -3.16 -0.06
C VAL A 299 -3.75 -3.70 1.37
N VAL A 300 -4.79 -3.38 2.14
CA VAL A 300 -4.98 -3.90 3.50
C VAL A 300 -5.05 -5.43 3.50
N ALA A 301 -5.81 -6.03 2.58
CA ALA A 301 -5.92 -7.48 2.45
C ALA A 301 -4.58 -8.14 2.11
N CYS A 302 -3.80 -7.54 1.19
CA CYS A 302 -2.44 -7.97 0.86
C CYS A 302 -1.53 -7.96 2.10
N MET A 303 -1.55 -6.85 2.83
CA MET A 303 -0.68 -6.63 3.97
C MET A 303 -1.05 -7.54 5.13
N LYS A 304 -2.35 -7.75 5.41
CA LYS A 304 -2.80 -8.76 6.39
C LYS A 304 -2.34 -10.17 6.00
N ALA A 305 -2.40 -10.53 4.73
CA ALA A 305 -1.98 -11.85 4.26
C ALA A 305 -0.48 -12.08 4.48
N TYR A 306 0.37 -11.18 3.97
CA TYR A 306 1.81 -11.45 3.86
C TYR A 306 2.65 -10.89 5.02
N LEU A 307 2.12 -9.93 5.80
CA LEU A 307 2.78 -9.44 7.01
C LEU A 307 2.07 -9.94 8.28
N GLY A 308 0.76 -10.17 8.21
CA GLY A 308 -0.05 -10.66 9.33
C GLY A 308 -0.21 -12.17 9.37
N GLY A 309 -0.11 -12.87 8.24
CA GLY A 309 -0.40 -14.29 8.11
C GLY A 309 -1.90 -14.62 7.95
N ASP A 310 -2.75 -13.62 7.74
CA ASP A 310 -4.20 -13.78 7.57
C ASP A 310 -4.62 -13.45 6.13
N SER A 311 -4.82 -14.49 5.32
CA SER A 311 -5.18 -14.37 3.90
C SER A 311 -6.69 -14.33 3.64
N SER A 312 -7.52 -14.33 4.68
CA SER A 312 -8.98 -14.42 4.55
C SER A 312 -9.58 -13.33 3.67
N ASP A 313 -9.22 -12.07 3.93
CA ASP A 313 -9.64 -10.90 3.16
C ASP A 313 -9.14 -10.98 1.71
N LEU A 314 -7.86 -11.32 1.49
CA LEU A 314 -7.27 -11.39 0.15
C LEU A 314 -7.96 -12.45 -0.71
N MET A 315 -8.21 -13.62 -0.13
CA MET A 315 -8.94 -14.70 -0.78
C MET A 315 -10.40 -14.31 -1.07
N ALA A 316 -11.02 -13.46 -0.24
CA ALA A 316 -12.35 -12.93 -0.51
C ALA A 316 -12.34 -11.97 -1.71
N VAL A 317 -11.35 -11.08 -1.82
CA VAL A 317 -11.16 -10.21 -3.00
C VAL A 317 -10.98 -11.05 -4.27
N MET A 318 -10.15 -12.09 -4.22
CA MET A 318 -9.94 -13.01 -5.35
C MET A 318 -11.20 -13.77 -5.77
N ARG A 319 -12.15 -13.98 -4.85
CA ARG A 319 -13.47 -14.60 -5.13
C ARG A 319 -14.54 -13.59 -5.55
N GLY A 320 -14.18 -12.33 -5.75
CA GLY A 320 -15.11 -11.30 -6.24
C GLY A 320 -15.73 -10.42 -5.16
N GLN A 321 -15.20 -10.40 -3.93
CA GLN A 321 -15.56 -9.35 -2.97
C GLN A 321 -14.79 -8.07 -3.32
N THR A 322 -15.37 -7.23 -4.18
CA THR A 322 -14.67 -6.09 -4.79
C THR A 322 -15.05 -4.73 -4.19
N GLY A 323 -15.85 -4.71 -3.12
CA GLY A 323 -16.29 -3.46 -2.50
C GLY A 323 -17.13 -2.61 -3.47
N PRO A 324 -16.83 -1.31 -3.66
CA PRO A 324 -17.68 -0.39 -4.43
C PRO A 324 -17.39 -0.38 -5.95
N VAL A 325 -16.59 -1.31 -6.46
CA VAL A 325 -16.15 -1.30 -7.88
C VAL A 325 -16.41 -2.63 -8.59
N GLU A 326 -16.48 -2.58 -9.92
CA GLU A 326 -16.46 -3.75 -10.79
C GLU A 326 -15.02 -4.02 -11.26
N LEU A 327 -14.59 -5.28 -11.14
CA LEU A 327 -13.31 -5.72 -11.71
C LEU A 327 -13.55 -6.32 -13.09
N GLN A 328 -12.75 -5.90 -14.07
CA GLN A 328 -12.73 -6.53 -15.39
C GLN A 328 -11.74 -7.70 -15.47
N THR A 329 -10.81 -7.80 -14.52
CA THR A 329 -9.79 -8.84 -14.49
C THR A 329 -9.43 -9.18 -13.05
N VAL A 330 -9.32 -10.47 -12.76
CA VAL A 330 -8.81 -11.05 -11.51
C VAL A 330 -7.94 -12.24 -11.89
N ASP A 331 -6.63 -12.13 -11.71
CA ASP A 331 -5.67 -13.20 -11.99
C ASP A 331 -4.71 -13.42 -10.81
N TYR A 332 -4.08 -14.58 -10.77
CA TYR A 332 -3.05 -14.89 -9.78
C TYR A 332 -2.04 -15.91 -10.31
N ILE A 333 -0.83 -15.85 -9.75
CA ILE A 333 0.25 -16.81 -9.94
C ILE A 333 0.55 -17.36 -8.56
N LEU A 334 0.50 -18.68 -8.40
CA LEU A 334 0.81 -19.36 -7.13
C LEU A 334 2.32 -19.49 -6.94
#